data_AF-A0A6G2IA79-F1
#
_entry.id   AF-A0A6G2IA79-F1
#
_cell.length_a   1.000
_cell.length_b   1.000
_cell.length_c   1.000
_cell.angle_alpha   90.00
_cell.angle_beta   90.00
_cell.angle_gamma   90.00
#
_symmetry.space_group_name_H-M   'P 1'
#
loop_
_entity.id
_entity.type
_entity.pdbx_description
1 polymer ?
#
loop_
_entity_poly.entity_id
_entity_poly.type
_entity_poly.pdbx_seq_one_letter_code
_entity_poly.pdbx_strand_id
1 'polypeptide(L)'
;MRVLLKASFDTEKSNELIRSGKMPGLIEGALERIKPEAAYFTTDHGERTCYMVFDMQDSSQMPVIGEPFFMEGNAEVYFTPVMDAQELRTGLSQLG
;
A
#
# COMPACT_ATOMS: atom_id res chain seq x y z
N MET A 1 11.81 3.26 7.99
CA MET A 1 10.79 4.30 8.23
C MET A 1 9.42 3.67 8.03
N ARG A 2 8.51 3.83 9.00
CA ARG A 2 7.14 3.33 8.86
C ARG A 2 6.39 4.14 7.81
N VAL A 3 5.83 3.44 6.83
CA VAL A 3 5.10 4.02 5.70
C VAL A 3 3.77 3.31 5.54
N LEU A 4 2.72 4.09 5.31
CA LEU A 4 1.44 3.63 4.79
C LEU A 4 1.48 3.71 3.25
N LEU A 5 1.30 2.57 2.59
CA LEU A 5 0.95 2.50 1.18
C LEU A 5 -0.56 2.38 1.05
N LYS A 6 -1.16 3.25 0.24
CA LYS A 6 -2.53 3.11 -0.27
C LYS A 6 -2.43 2.84 -1.78
N ALA A 7 -3.06 1.76 -2.26
CA ALA A 7 -3.23 1.52 -3.71
C ALA A 7 -4.71 1.33 -4.03
N SER A 8 -5.28 2.20 -4.85
CA SER A 8 -6.67 2.14 -5.31
C SER A 8 -6.69 1.77 -6.77
N PHE A 9 -7.37 0.67 -7.10
CA PHE A 9 -7.33 0.09 -8.42
C PHE A 9 -8.47 0.61 -9.28
N ASP A 10 -8.15 1.01 -10.52
CA ASP A 10 -9.17 1.31 -11.52
C ASP A 10 -10.19 0.16 -11.60
N THR A 11 -11.47 0.52 -11.68
CA THR A 11 -12.56 -0.44 -11.59
C THR A 11 -12.59 -1.38 -12.79
N GLU A 12 -12.36 -0.86 -14.00
CA GLU A 12 -12.37 -1.68 -15.21
C GLU A 12 -11.19 -2.66 -15.21
N LYS A 13 -9.99 -2.17 -14.91
CA LYS A 13 -8.78 -2.97 -14.88
C LYS A 13 -8.82 -4.05 -13.80
N SER A 14 -9.27 -3.69 -12.60
CA SER A 14 -9.40 -4.67 -11.52
C SER A 14 -10.48 -5.71 -11.80
N ASN A 15 -11.56 -5.38 -12.52
CA ASN A 15 -12.53 -6.37 -13.00
C ASN A 15 -11.91 -7.36 -14.00
N GLU A 16 -11.07 -6.88 -14.93
CA GLU A 16 -10.32 -7.73 -15.87
C GLU A 16 -9.38 -8.70 -15.11
N LEU A 17 -8.61 -8.19 -14.15
CA LEU A 17 -7.71 -8.99 -13.31
C LEU A 17 -8.45 -10.08 -12.51
N ILE A 18 -9.64 -9.77 -11.99
CA ILE A 18 -10.47 -10.76 -11.28
C ILE A 18 -10.97 -11.82 -12.25
N ARG A 19 -11.52 -11.44 -13.41
CA ARG A 19 -12.04 -12.40 -14.40
C ARG A 19 -10.96 -13.31 -14.96
N SER A 20 -9.75 -12.78 -15.15
CA SER A 20 -8.58 -13.54 -15.61
C SER A 20 -7.91 -14.38 -14.52
N GLY A 21 -8.34 -14.25 -13.25
CA GLY A 21 -7.77 -14.99 -12.12
C GLY A 21 -6.40 -14.50 -11.66
N LYS A 22 -5.93 -13.33 -12.13
CA LYS A 22 -4.60 -12.79 -11.82
C LYS A 22 -4.57 -11.95 -10.54
N MET A 23 -5.71 -11.40 -10.12
CA MET A 23 -5.80 -10.55 -8.93
C MET A 23 -5.20 -11.20 -7.66
N PRO A 24 -5.49 -12.48 -7.31
CA PRO A 24 -4.88 -13.12 -6.14
C PRO A 24 -3.35 -13.11 -6.18
N GLY A 25 -2.74 -13.45 -7.33
CA GLY A 25 -1.29 -13.48 -7.48
C GLY A 25 -0.64 -12.10 -7.34
N LEU A 26 -1.31 -11.04 -7.81
CA LEU A 26 -0.86 -9.67 -7.60
C LEU A 26 -0.83 -9.31 -6.11
N ILE A 27 -1.89 -9.63 -5.38
CA ILE A 27 -2.01 -9.31 -3.95
C ILE A 27 -1.06 -10.17 -3.11
N GLU A 28 -0.98 -11.48 -3.36
CA GLU A 28 -0.06 -12.39 -2.67
C GLU A 28 1.40 -11.99 -2.91
N GLY A 29 1.78 -11.72 -4.17
CA GLY A 29 3.13 -11.25 -4.50
C GLY A 29 3.48 -9.90 -3.87
N ALA A 30 2.50 -9.01 -3.70
CA ALA A 30 2.67 -7.78 -2.94
C ALA A 30 2.92 -8.04 -1.45
N LEU A 31 2.10 -8.89 -0.81
CA LEU A 31 2.24 -9.24 0.60
C LEU A 31 3.59 -9.91 0.90
N GLU A 32 4.04 -10.83 0.03
CA GLU A 32 5.33 -11.52 0.17
C GLU A 32 6.54 -10.58 0.05
N ARG A 33 6.45 -9.59 -0.86
CA ARG A 33 7.52 -8.63 -1.12
C ARG A 33 7.58 -7.54 -0.06
N ILE A 34 6.43 -6.98 0.31
CA ILE A 34 6.31 -5.82 1.20
C ILE A 34 6.41 -6.25 2.66
N LYS A 35 5.89 -7.45 3.00
CA LYS A 35 5.81 -7.98 4.37
C LYS A 35 5.26 -6.93 5.36
N PRO A 36 4.04 -6.43 5.12
CA PRO A 36 3.48 -5.39 5.96
C PRO A 36 3.22 -5.88 7.38
N GLU A 37 3.38 -5.00 8.36
CA GLU A 37 2.96 -5.26 9.74
C GLU A 37 1.43 -5.30 9.86
N ALA A 38 0.73 -4.61 8.96
CA ALA A 38 -0.72 -4.68 8.80
C ALA A 38 -1.12 -4.43 7.35
N ALA A 39 -2.06 -5.24 6.86
CA ALA A 39 -2.68 -5.07 5.55
C ALA A 39 -4.21 -5.11 5.68
N TYR A 40 -4.87 -4.11 5.10
CA TYR A 40 -6.33 -4.01 5.06
C TYR A 40 -6.78 -3.85 3.62
N PHE A 41 -7.88 -4.52 3.28
CA PHE A 41 -8.48 -4.48 1.96
C PHE A 41 -9.91 -3.99 2.12
N THR A 42 -10.27 -2.94 1.41
CA THR A 42 -11.56 -2.26 1.56
C THR A 42 -11.95 -1.60 0.25
N THR A 43 -13.08 -0.92 0.27
CA THR A 43 -13.41 0.08 -0.73
C THR A 43 -13.00 1.47 -0.23
N ASP A 44 -12.36 2.27 -1.08
CA ASP A 44 -12.14 3.70 -0.86
C ASP A 44 -12.57 4.46 -2.11
N HIS A 45 -13.35 5.53 -1.96
CA HIS A 45 -13.98 6.26 -3.07
C HIS A 45 -14.74 5.37 -4.09
N GLY A 46 -15.25 4.22 -3.65
CA GLY A 46 -15.97 3.26 -4.50
C GLY A 46 -15.05 2.30 -5.29
N GLU A 47 -13.75 2.41 -5.14
CA GLU A 47 -12.75 1.57 -5.80
C GLU A 47 -12.24 0.48 -4.87
N ARG A 48 -11.68 -0.60 -5.45
CA ARG A 48 -10.99 -1.62 -4.65
C ARG A 48 -9.68 -1.01 -4.18
N THR A 49 -9.41 -1.04 -2.88
CA THR A 49 -8.24 -0.38 -2.31
C THR A 49 -7.57 -1.26 -1.26
N CYS A 50 -6.24 -1.28 -1.29
CA CYS A 50 -5.45 -1.84 -0.20
C CYS A 50 -4.71 -0.74 0.57
N TYR A 51 -4.62 -0.94 1.87
CA TYR A 51 -3.79 -0.18 2.79
C TYR A 51 -2.78 -1.11 3.43
N MET A 52 -1.51 -0.79 3.32
CA MET A 52 -0.42 -1.59 3.88
C MET A 52 0.52 -0.69 4.68
N VAL A 53 0.71 -1.02 5.95
CA VAL A 53 1.71 -0.36 6.80
C VAL A 53 2.93 -1.27 6.89
N PHE A 54 4.11 -0.73 6.58
CA PHE A 54 5.36 -1.50 6.56
C PHE A 54 6.57 -0.60 6.84
N ASP A 55 7.70 -1.23 7.16
CA ASP A 55 8.97 -0.54 7.36
C ASP A 55 9.76 -0.45 6.06
N MET A 56 9.81 0.73 5.46
CA MET A 56 10.58 1.01 4.25
C MET A 56 11.99 1.47 4.64
N GLN A 57 13.01 0.75 4.17
CA GLN A 57 14.40 1.00 4.53
C GLN A 57 14.98 2.22 3.82
N ASP A 58 14.65 2.39 2.54
CA ASP A 58 15.13 3.50 1.72
C ASP A 58 14.09 3.92 0.67
N SER A 59 14.08 5.22 0.33
CA SER A 59 13.15 5.78 -0.66
C SER A 59 13.28 5.16 -2.05
N SER A 60 14.44 4.62 -2.42
CA SER A 60 14.65 3.89 -3.67
C SER A 60 13.83 2.60 -3.80
N GLN A 61 13.20 2.13 -2.72
CA GLN A 61 12.30 0.97 -2.77
C GLN A 61 10.93 1.32 -3.38
N MET A 62 10.55 2.60 -3.46
CA MET A 62 9.23 3.03 -3.95
C MET A 62 8.90 2.48 -5.35
N PRO A 63 9.78 2.53 -6.38
CA PRO A 63 9.46 1.96 -7.68
C PRO A 63 9.26 0.44 -7.62
N VAL A 64 10.14 -0.29 -6.92
CA VAL A 64 10.07 -1.76 -6.85
C VAL A 64 8.79 -2.24 -6.14
N ILE A 65 8.28 -1.45 -5.21
CA ILE A 65 7.03 -1.71 -4.48
C ILE A 65 5.81 -1.25 -5.28
N GLY A 66 5.85 -0.06 -5.88
CA GLY A 66 4.72 0.60 -6.54
C GLY A 66 4.42 0.07 -7.94
N GLU A 67 5.45 -0.23 -8.74
CA GLU A 67 5.32 -0.60 -10.16
C GLU A 67 4.32 -1.74 -10.43
N PRO A 68 4.27 -2.84 -9.65
CA PRO A 68 3.27 -3.88 -9.88
C PRO A 68 1.83 -3.36 -9.81
N PHE A 69 1.53 -2.42 -8.90
CA PHE A 69 0.19 -1.84 -8.78
C PHE A 69 -0.14 -0.91 -9.95
N PHE A 70 0.83 -0.11 -10.41
CA PHE A 70 0.66 0.74 -11.58
C PHE A 70 0.45 -0.09 -12.85
N MET A 71 1.36 -1.03 -13.10
CA MET A 71 1.44 -1.76 -14.37
C MET A 71 0.33 -2.81 -14.52
N GLU A 72 0.02 -3.56 -13.46
CA GLU A 72 -1.00 -4.62 -13.54
C GLU A 72 -2.39 -4.08 -13.22
N GLY A 73 -2.47 -3.22 -12.21
CA GLY A 73 -3.71 -2.77 -11.61
C GLY A 73 -4.24 -1.43 -12.12
N ASN A 74 -3.43 -0.68 -12.89
CA ASN A 74 -3.69 0.73 -13.21
C ASN A 74 -4.09 1.52 -11.96
N ALA A 75 -3.40 1.28 -10.85
CA ALA A 75 -3.78 1.79 -9.55
C ALA A 75 -3.20 3.19 -9.28
N GLU A 76 -3.92 4.00 -8.52
CA GLU A 76 -3.36 5.17 -7.85
C GLU A 76 -2.64 4.73 -6.57
N VAL A 77 -1.34 5.02 -6.47
CA VAL A 77 -0.51 4.60 -5.33
C VAL A 77 0.03 5.81 -4.57
N TYR A 78 -0.14 5.80 -3.25
CA TYR A 78 0.37 6.80 -2.33
C TYR A 78 1.29 6.16 -1.31
N PHE A 79 2.43 6.80 -1.05
CA PHE A 79 3.32 6.46 0.07
C PHE A 79 3.29 7.61 1.07
N THR A 80 2.92 7.34 2.31
CA THR A 80 2.82 8.34 3.36
C THR A 80 3.60 7.88 4.59
N PRO A 81 4.66 8.58 5.02
CA PRO A 81 5.27 8.32 6.31
C PRO A 81 4.22 8.44 7.42
N VAL A 82 4.19 7.47 8.33
CA VAL A 82 3.24 7.45 9.45
C VAL A 82 3.97 7.16 10.76
N MET A 83 3.34 7.55 11.86
CA MET A 83 3.83 7.29 13.21
C MET A 83 2.74 6.61 14.03
N ASP A 84 3.14 5.71 14.92
CA ASP A 84 2.26 5.13 15.92
C ASP A 84 2.00 6.08 17.10
N ALA A 85 1.18 5.64 18.05
CA ALA A 85 0.83 6.46 19.21
C ALA A 85 2.03 6.77 20.13
N GLN A 86 3.04 5.90 20.21
CA GLN A 86 4.24 6.12 21.02
C GLN A 86 5.19 7.11 20.34
N GLU A 87 5.40 6.96 19.04
CA GLU A 87 6.18 7.87 18.21
C GLU A 87 5.56 9.27 18.22
N LEU A 88 4.24 9.36 18.09
CA LEU A 88 3.51 10.63 18.24
C LEU A 88 3.76 11.28 19.60
N ARG A 89 3.64 10.52 20.71
CA ARG A 89 3.91 11.05 22.06
C ARG A 89 5.34 11.57 22.19
N THR A 90 6.31 10.85 21.64
CA THR A 90 7.73 11.24 21.63
C THR A 90 7.95 12.55 20.86
N GLY A 91 7.32 12.70 19.69
CA GLY A 91 7.39 13.93 18.90
C GLY A 91 6.72 15.11 19.62
N LEU A 92 5.54 14.89 20.20
CA LEU A 92 4.81 15.92 20.95
C LEU A 92 5.55 16.36 22.21
N SER A 93 6.25 15.47 22.93
CA SER A 93 7.02 15.85 24.13
C SER A 93 8.23 16.74 23.85
N GLN A 94 8.60 16.92 22.58
CA GLN A 94 9.67 17.83 22.15
C GLN A 94 9.11 19.21 21.77
N LEU A 95 7.78 19.36 21.72
CA LEU A 95 7.12 20.63 21.45
C LEU A 95 6.96 21.42 22.76
N GLY A 96 7.91 22.33 23.02
CA GLY A 96 7.86 23.27 24.15
C GLY A 96 7.83 22.60 25.52
#